data_AF-A0A523IKP8-F1
#
_entry.id   AF-A0A523IKP8-F1
#
_cell.length_a   1.000
_cell.length_b   1.000
_cell.length_c   1.000
_cell.angle_alpha   90.00
_cell.angle_beta   90.00
_cell.angle_gamma   90.00
#
_symmetry.space_group_name_H-M   'P 1'
#
loop_
_entity.id
_entity.type
_entity.pdbx_description
1 polymer ?
#
loop_
_entity_poly.entity_id
_entity_poly.type
_entity_poly.pdbx_seq_one_letter_code
_entity_poly.pdbx_strand_id
1 'polypeptide(L)'
;MASVAMVGVLSSVFMPMSVCRAERSRHELTVQRMEAILTGMFGADVLASHGYFGDMGVLPPDIASLIVRGAQPAFALDTNGIRVGWNGPYVRHLDPNSALSEDLWGMPFSYDGVTAQLTSSGADRQLGTADDIILSATLEAASGDLQVSMLGVLATGPPVPLDPNDVLQVRVSYSNNGAPATQDLSWNGSDFALSGIHSGVHAVTVSGRGAYAGTSSSVVLVVHPGLNRLTLALEKPPGGSESDGDSESESGSFESVFMPMSVRQAERSRHELTVQRMEAILTGMFGADVLASHGYFGDMGVLPPDIASLIVRGAQPAFALDTNGIPVGWNGPYVRHLDPNSALSEDLWGMPFSYDGVTAQLTSSGADRQIGTADDIILPATLEVATGDLQVSMLGVLATGPPVPLDPNDVLQVQVSYSNNGAPAIQDLSWNGSDFALSGIHSGVHAVAVNGTGAYAGTSSSVMLVVHPGLNRLTLALEKPAGGSESDSDSESESDSFEQDDDYN
;
A
#
# COMPACT_ATOMS: atom_id res chain seq x y z
N MET A 1 46.98 23.27 -19.04
CA MET A 1 46.18 22.88 -20.23
C MET A 1 45.57 21.48 -20.12
N ALA A 2 46.22 20.50 -19.47
CA ALA A 2 45.64 19.17 -19.22
C ALA A 2 44.31 19.18 -18.41
N SER A 3 44.17 20.11 -17.47
CA SER A 3 42.99 20.23 -16.59
C SER A 3 41.71 20.66 -17.34
N VAL A 4 41.83 21.45 -18.42
CA VAL A 4 40.68 21.91 -19.22
C VAL A 4 40.17 20.80 -20.15
N ALA A 5 41.05 19.91 -20.60
CA ALA A 5 40.66 18.74 -21.40
C ALA A 5 39.95 17.66 -20.56
N MET A 6 40.37 17.45 -19.30
CA MET A 6 39.72 16.48 -18.40
C MET A 6 38.28 16.87 -18.04
N VAL A 7 37.98 18.16 -17.81
CA VAL A 7 36.62 18.64 -17.52
C VAL A 7 35.68 18.43 -18.72
N GLY A 8 36.20 18.55 -19.95
CA GLY A 8 35.43 18.31 -21.18
C GLY A 8 35.05 16.83 -21.37
N VAL A 9 35.97 15.91 -21.07
CA VAL A 9 35.70 14.45 -21.17
C VAL A 9 34.77 13.99 -20.06
N LEU A 10 34.96 14.43 -18.81
CA LEU A 10 34.08 14.10 -17.69
C LEU A 10 32.64 14.59 -17.93
N SER A 11 32.45 15.80 -18.46
CA SER A 11 31.10 16.33 -18.75
C SER A 11 30.34 15.51 -19.80
N SER A 12 31.05 14.87 -20.74
CA SER A 12 30.44 14.06 -21.80
C SER A 12 29.87 12.72 -21.33
N VAL A 13 30.36 12.18 -20.20
CA VAL A 13 29.92 10.89 -19.66
C VAL A 13 28.78 11.04 -18.65
N PHE A 14 28.69 12.18 -17.95
CA PHE A 14 27.64 12.39 -16.93
C PHE A 14 26.26 12.74 -17.52
N MET A 15 26.19 13.48 -18.63
CA MET A 15 24.90 13.89 -19.22
C MET A 15 23.98 12.71 -19.63
N PRO A 16 24.47 11.65 -20.31
CA PRO A 16 23.62 10.53 -20.69
C PRO A 16 22.96 9.83 -19.49
N MET A 17 23.68 9.70 -18.36
CA MET A 17 23.14 9.03 -17.16
C MET A 17 22.03 9.84 -16.49
N SER A 18 22.17 11.17 -16.40
CA SER A 18 21.13 12.03 -15.81
C SER A 18 19.84 12.00 -16.63
N VAL A 19 19.94 12.03 -17.97
CA VAL A 19 18.78 11.94 -18.86
C VAL A 19 18.09 10.58 -18.72
N CYS A 20 18.83 9.48 -18.73
CA CYS A 20 18.25 8.14 -18.54
C CYS A 20 17.54 7.98 -17.19
N ARG A 21 18.08 8.57 -16.11
CA ARG A 21 17.43 8.56 -14.79
C ARG A 21 16.16 9.40 -14.76
N ALA A 22 16.19 10.59 -15.36
CA ALA A 22 15.02 11.46 -15.46
C ALA A 22 13.90 10.79 -16.28
N GLU A 23 14.23 10.17 -17.42
CA GLU A 23 13.26 9.46 -18.25
C GLU A 23 12.67 8.23 -17.54
N ARG A 24 13.50 7.45 -16.84
CA ARG A 24 13.00 6.33 -16.03
C ARG A 24 12.05 6.81 -14.94
N SER A 25 12.41 7.87 -14.23
CA SER A 25 11.56 8.46 -13.19
C SER A 25 10.23 8.96 -13.77
N ARG A 26 10.24 9.61 -14.94
CA ARG A 26 9.01 10.04 -15.63
C ARG A 26 8.13 8.86 -16.03
N HIS A 27 8.73 7.79 -16.53
CA HIS A 27 8.02 6.57 -16.87
C HIS A 27 7.35 5.95 -15.64
N GLU A 28 8.11 5.72 -14.56
CA GLU A 28 7.60 5.14 -13.31
C GLU A 28 6.45 5.98 -12.72
N LEU A 29 6.62 7.30 -12.64
CA LEU A 29 5.58 8.19 -12.13
C LEU A 29 4.36 8.28 -13.06
N THR A 30 4.54 8.12 -14.37
CA THR A 30 3.42 8.05 -15.33
C THR A 30 2.61 6.77 -15.11
N VAL A 31 3.28 5.63 -14.93
CA VAL A 31 2.62 4.36 -14.58
C VAL A 31 1.84 4.52 -13.27
N GLN A 32 2.46 5.08 -12.22
CA GLN A 32 1.78 5.32 -10.95
C GLN A 32 0.54 6.22 -11.08
N ARG A 33 0.57 7.22 -11.97
CA ARG A 33 -0.61 8.05 -12.27
C ARG A 33 -1.71 7.25 -12.96
N MET A 34 -1.37 6.43 -13.95
CA MET A 34 -2.33 5.58 -14.66
C MET A 34 -2.96 4.56 -13.70
N GLU A 35 -2.16 3.96 -12.81
CA GLU A 35 -2.64 3.08 -11.74
C GLU A 35 -3.60 3.81 -10.80
N ALA A 36 -3.27 5.02 -10.36
CA ALA A 36 -4.16 5.81 -9.50
C ALA A 36 -5.50 6.15 -10.19
N ILE A 37 -5.50 6.38 -11.50
CA ILE A 37 -6.73 6.58 -12.29
C ILE A 37 -7.55 5.30 -12.33
N LEU A 38 -6.93 4.15 -12.62
CA LEU A 38 -7.62 2.85 -12.64
C LEU A 38 -8.16 2.47 -11.25
N THR A 39 -7.40 2.72 -10.18
CA THR A 39 -7.87 2.58 -8.80
C THR A 39 -9.04 3.51 -8.50
N GLY A 40 -9.06 4.72 -9.06
CA GLY A 40 -10.23 5.61 -8.98
C GLY A 40 -11.45 5.05 -9.73
N MET A 41 -11.22 4.39 -10.88
CA MET A 41 -12.29 3.76 -11.68
C MET A 41 -12.89 2.55 -10.98
N PHE A 42 -12.07 1.62 -10.49
CA PHE A 42 -12.53 0.31 -9.99
C PHE A 42 -12.52 0.17 -8.47
N GLY A 43 -11.89 1.11 -7.78
CA GLY A 43 -11.63 1.00 -6.36
C GLY A 43 -10.30 0.33 -6.05
N ALA A 44 -10.04 0.15 -4.76
CA ALA A 44 -8.91 -0.61 -4.26
C ALA A 44 -9.48 -1.77 -3.43
N ASP A 45 -9.13 -3.02 -3.80
CA ASP A 45 -9.62 -4.23 -3.14
C ASP A 45 -9.39 -4.23 -1.61
N VAL A 46 -8.35 -3.53 -1.16
CA VAL A 46 -7.92 -3.47 0.25
C VAL A 46 -8.69 -2.42 1.07
N LEU A 47 -9.53 -1.55 0.48
CA LEU A 47 -10.03 -0.36 1.18
C LEU A 47 -11.57 -0.19 1.20
N ALA A 48 -12.35 -1.19 0.74
CA ALA A 48 -13.80 -1.06 0.54
C ALA A 48 -14.26 0.19 -0.24
N SER A 49 -13.33 0.80 -0.99
CA SER A 49 -13.64 1.77 -2.02
C SER A 49 -13.96 0.97 -3.27
N HIS A 50 -15.16 1.17 -3.81
CA HIS A 50 -15.64 0.47 -5.01
C HIS A 50 -15.37 1.28 -6.29
N GLY A 51 -14.67 2.41 -6.15
CA GLY A 51 -14.39 3.35 -7.22
C GLY A 51 -15.65 3.95 -7.85
N TYR A 52 -15.45 4.61 -8.97
CA TYR A 52 -16.53 5.13 -9.80
C TYR A 52 -17.45 4.01 -10.29
N PHE A 53 -16.88 2.90 -10.77
CA PHE A 53 -17.61 1.79 -11.37
C PHE A 53 -18.58 1.15 -10.38
N GLY A 54 -18.21 1.01 -9.10
CA GLY A 54 -19.08 0.41 -8.11
C GLY A 54 -20.14 1.33 -7.51
N ASP A 55 -19.94 2.64 -7.55
CA ASP A 55 -20.95 3.60 -7.13
C ASP A 55 -21.92 3.96 -8.27
N MET A 56 -21.43 3.99 -9.50
CA MET A 56 -22.20 4.38 -10.69
C MET A 56 -22.75 3.19 -11.47
N GLY A 57 -22.18 1.99 -11.32
CA GLY A 57 -22.53 0.80 -12.10
C GLY A 57 -22.15 0.85 -13.58
N VAL A 58 -21.38 1.86 -13.98
CA VAL A 58 -20.90 2.10 -15.35
C VAL A 58 -19.50 2.70 -15.30
N LEU A 59 -18.70 2.47 -16.34
CA LEU A 59 -17.40 3.12 -16.46
C LEU A 59 -17.57 4.63 -16.65
N PRO A 60 -16.62 5.45 -16.18
CA PRO A 60 -16.70 6.89 -16.39
C PRO A 60 -16.63 7.19 -17.89
N PRO A 61 -17.38 8.20 -18.38
CA PRO A 61 -17.34 8.57 -19.79
C PRO A 61 -16.00 9.21 -20.19
N ASP A 62 -15.28 9.78 -19.22
CA ASP A 62 -13.96 10.39 -19.37
C ASP A 62 -13.21 10.40 -18.02
N ILE A 63 -11.91 10.66 -18.05
CA ILE A 63 -11.07 10.76 -16.84
C ILE A 63 -11.55 11.92 -15.93
N ALA A 64 -12.08 13.00 -16.51
CA ALA A 64 -12.51 14.18 -15.75
C ALA A 64 -13.68 13.87 -14.80
N SER A 65 -14.53 12.91 -15.17
CA SER A 65 -15.67 12.42 -14.39
C SER A 65 -15.28 11.77 -13.06
N LEU A 66 -14.02 11.36 -12.92
CA LEU A 66 -13.49 10.86 -11.65
C LEU A 66 -13.25 11.97 -10.63
N ILE A 67 -13.07 13.21 -11.07
CA ILE A 67 -12.65 14.34 -10.23
C ILE A 67 -13.81 15.30 -10.02
N VAL A 68 -14.58 15.55 -11.07
CA VAL A 68 -15.68 16.51 -11.09
C VAL A 68 -16.99 15.78 -11.38
N ARG A 69 -17.97 15.93 -10.47
CA ARG A 69 -19.31 15.34 -10.64
C ARG A 69 -19.99 15.74 -11.96
N GLY A 70 -19.87 17.01 -12.35
CA GLY A 70 -20.59 17.55 -13.50
C GLY A 70 -22.11 17.36 -13.38
N ALA A 71 -22.71 16.77 -14.42
CA ALA A 71 -24.15 16.48 -14.51
C ALA A 71 -24.55 15.10 -13.96
N GLN A 72 -23.60 14.35 -13.37
CA GLN A 72 -23.88 13.02 -12.85
C GLN A 72 -24.78 13.09 -11.59
N PRO A 73 -25.58 12.04 -11.32
CA PRO A 73 -26.39 11.95 -10.10
C PRO A 73 -25.54 12.17 -8.84
N ALA A 74 -26.08 12.91 -7.87
CA ALA A 74 -25.42 13.07 -6.57
C ALA A 74 -25.48 11.76 -5.77
N PHE A 75 -24.45 11.49 -4.98
CA PHE A 75 -24.45 10.35 -4.07
C PHE A 75 -25.68 10.32 -3.16
N ALA A 76 -26.28 9.14 -3.04
CA ALA A 76 -27.33 8.82 -2.10
C ALA A 76 -27.25 7.34 -1.68
N LEU A 77 -27.87 7.04 -0.55
CA LEU A 77 -28.23 5.67 -0.19
C LEU A 77 -29.67 5.42 -0.61
N ASP A 78 -29.93 4.32 -1.31
CA ASP A 78 -31.29 3.94 -1.63
C ASP A 78 -32.03 3.40 -0.39
N THR A 79 -33.32 3.08 -0.55
CA THR A 79 -34.15 2.53 0.55
C THR A 79 -33.69 1.15 1.05
N ASN A 80 -32.89 0.43 0.27
CA ASN A 80 -32.31 -0.86 0.62
C ASN A 80 -30.88 -0.74 1.17
N GLY A 81 -30.35 0.49 1.29
CA GLY A 81 -29.00 0.75 1.78
C GLY A 81 -27.89 0.58 0.73
N ILE A 82 -28.22 0.45 -0.56
CA ILE A 82 -27.21 0.42 -1.62
C ILE A 82 -26.69 1.83 -1.91
N ARG A 83 -25.44 1.92 -2.34
CA ARG A 83 -24.81 3.18 -2.75
C ARG A 83 -25.18 3.46 -4.20
N VAL A 84 -25.67 4.67 -4.48
CA VAL A 84 -25.95 5.12 -5.84
C VAL A 84 -25.46 6.55 -6.05
N GLY A 85 -25.03 6.85 -7.26
CA GLY A 85 -24.62 8.19 -7.66
C GLY A 85 -23.17 8.51 -7.32
N TRP A 86 -22.73 9.68 -7.76
CA TRP A 86 -21.33 10.09 -7.68
C TRP A 86 -20.93 10.46 -6.26
N ASN A 87 -20.03 9.66 -5.69
CA ASN A 87 -19.44 9.77 -4.35
C ASN A 87 -17.98 10.26 -4.37
N GLY A 88 -17.53 10.79 -5.52
CA GLY A 88 -16.17 11.26 -5.71
C GLY A 88 -15.84 12.54 -4.90
N PRO A 89 -14.66 13.14 -5.13
CA PRO A 89 -13.67 12.76 -6.15
C PRO A 89 -13.03 11.39 -5.85
N TYR A 90 -12.96 10.57 -6.89
CA TYR A 90 -12.41 9.21 -6.85
C TYR A 90 -10.88 9.18 -6.93
N VAL A 91 -10.27 10.31 -7.31
CA VAL A 91 -8.82 10.53 -7.36
C VAL A 91 -8.52 11.78 -6.54
N ARG A 92 -7.91 11.63 -5.35
CA ARG A 92 -7.79 12.70 -4.34
C ARG A 92 -6.44 13.43 -4.27
N HIS A 93 -5.36 12.86 -4.83
CA HIS A 93 -3.98 13.38 -4.66
C HIS A 93 -3.42 14.11 -5.87
N LEU A 94 -4.25 14.32 -6.87
CA LEU A 94 -3.82 15.01 -8.06
C LEU A 94 -4.59 16.33 -8.05
N ASP A 95 -3.84 17.43 -7.97
CA ASP A 95 -4.39 18.79 -7.91
C ASP A 95 -5.43 18.93 -9.03
N PRO A 96 -6.66 19.39 -8.75
CA PRO A 96 -7.70 19.53 -9.76
C PRO A 96 -7.29 20.45 -10.92
N ASN A 97 -6.28 21.31 -10.71
CA ASN A 97 -5.67 22.14 -11.75
C ASN A 97 -4.40 21.53 -12.36
N SER A 98 -3.86 20.47 -11.75
CA SER A 98 -2.80 19.67 -12.35
C SER A 98 -3.39 18.75 -13.40
N ALA A 99 -2.64 18.57 -14.48
CA ALA A 99 -3.05 17.82 -15.63
C ALA A 99 -3.17 16.31 -15.33
N LEU A 100 -4.24 15.92 -14.64
CA LEU A 100 -4.69 14.55 -14.42
C LEU A 100 -4.95 13.80 -15.72
N SER A 101 -5.34 14.57 -16.72
CA SER A 101 -5.48 14.11 -18.08
C SER A 101 -4.14 13.96 -18.77
N GLU A 102 -2.99 14.38 -18.22
CA GLU A 102 -1.68 14.37 -18.91
C GLU A 102 -0.62 13.50 -18.21
N ASP A 103 0.23 12.90 -19.03
CA ASP A 103 1.45 12.21 -18.64
C ASP A 103 2.56 13.19 -18.20
N LEU A 104 3.73 12.67 -17.84
CA LEU A 104 4.88 13.51 -17.46
C LEU A 104 5.66 14.12 -18.63
N TRP A 105 5.24 13.86 -19.87
CA TRP A 105 5.75 14.50 -21.06
C TRP A 105 4.83 15.65 -21.55
N GLY A 106 3.71 15.86 -20.85
CA GLY A 106 2.73 16.94 -21.08
C GLY A 106 1.70 16.60 -22.15
N MET A 107 1.48 15.31 -22.41
CA MET A 107 0.52 14.82 -23.40
C MET A 107 -0.68 14.20 -22.71
N PRO A 108 -1.90 14.41 -23.24
CA PRO A 108 -3.08 13.83 -22.63
C PRO A 108 -3.12 12.30 -22.77
N PHE A 109 -3.53 11.59 -21.73
CA PHE A 109 -3.86 10.17 -21.78
C PHE A 109 -5.00 9.92 -22.76
N SER A 110 -4.84 8.91 -23.60
CA SER A 110 -5.95 8.33 -24.35
C SER A 110 -6.71 7.36 -23.45
N TYR A 111 -8.04 7.49 -23.41
CA TYR A 111 -8.91 6.65 -22.59
C TYR A 111 -9.97 5.96 -23.46
N ASP A 112 -10.09 4.64 -23.32
CA ASP A 112 -11.18 3.86 -23.88
C ASP A 112 -12.22 3.54 -22.79
N GLY A 113 -13.37 4.20 -22.84
CA GLY A 113 -14.49 4.01 -21.91
C GLY A 113 -15.18 2.65 -22.01
N VAL A 114 -14.87 1.83 -23.01
CA VAL A 114 -15.41 0.48 -23.15
C VAL A 114 -14.53 -0.55 -22.47
N THR A 115 -13.21 -0.43 -22.57
CA THR A 115 -12.25 -1.40 -22.03
C THR A 115 -11.55 -0.92 -20.75
N ALA A 116 -11.83 0.32 -20.33
CA ALA A 116 -11.06 1.02 -19.30
C ALA A 116 -9.55 1.01 -19.56
N GLN A 117 -9.14 1.09 -20.83
CA GLN A 117 -7.75 1.18 -21.22
C GLN A 117 -7.28 2.64 -21.16
N LEU A 118 -6.11 2.85 -20.56
CA LEU A 118 -5.38 4.10 -20.57
C LEU A 118 -4.11 3.93 -21.40
N THR A 119 -3.78 4.93 -22.21
CA THR A 119 -2.55 4.97 -22.98
C THR A 119 -1.86 6.31 -22.83
N SER A 120 -0.58 6.27 -22.43
CA SER A 120 0.34 7.40 -22.47
C SER A 120 1.11 7.36 -23.79
N SER A 121 1.31 8.52 -24.42
CA SER A 121 2.09 8.65 -25.67
C SER A 121 3.61 8.66 -25.45
N GLY A 122 4.05 8.39 -24.22
CA GLY A 122 5.47 8.25 -23.91
C GLY A 122 6.31 9.51 -24.19
N ALA A 123 7.59 9.28 -24.43
CA ALA A 123 8.59 10.34 -24.59
C ALA A 123 8.54 10.98 -25.98
N ASP A 124 8.11 10.23 -27.01
CA ASP A 124 8.01 10.72 -28.38
C ASP A 124 6.75 11.55 -28.64
N ARG A 125 5.78 11.50 -27.72
CA ARG A 125 4.52 12.25 -27.74
C ARG A 125 3.60 11.88 -28.89
N GLN A 126 3.71 10.65 -29.41
CA GLN A 126 2.89 10.13 -30.49
C GLN A 126 2.26 8.80 -30.10
N LEU A 127 0.93 8.72 -30.17
CA LEU A 127 0.23 7.44 -29.95
C LEU A 127 0.47 6.47 -31.11
N GLY A 128 0.51 5.18 -30.78
CA GLY A 128 0.70 4.07 -31.71
C GLY A 128 2.17 3.72 -31.97
N THR A 129 3.08 4.20 -31.13
CA THR A 129 4.53 3.98 -31.25
C THR A 129 5.02 2.97 -30.21
N ALA A 130 6.33 2.71 -30.17
CA ALA A 130 6.91 1.65 -29.34
C ALA A 130 7.11 2.06 -27.87
N ASP A 131 7.07 3.35 -27.56
CA ASP A 131 7.21 3.90 -26.21
C ASP A 131 5.88 4.22 -25.53
N ASP A 132 4.75 3.91 -26.18
CA ASP A 132 3.45 3.96 -25.56
C ASP A 132 3.40 3.09 -24.29
N ILE A 133 2.88 3.67 -23.22
CA ILE A 133 2.61 2.96 -21.96
C ILE A 133 1.12 2.66 -21.93
N ILE A 134 0.77 1.37 -21.95
CA ILE A 134 -0.62 0.91 -21.98
C ILE A 134 -0.91 0.21 -20.66
N LEU A 135 -1.90 0.71 -19.93
CA LEU A 135 -2.52 0.00 -18.82
C LEU A 135 -4.00 -0.26 -19.14
N SER A 136 -4.47 -1.46 -18.85
CA SER A 136 -5.88 -1.83 -18.99
C SER A 136 -6.30 -2.66 -17.80
N ALA A 137 -7.49 -2.38 -17.27
CA ALA A 137 -8.18 -3.31 -16.39
C ALA A 137 -9.15 -4.13 -17.25
N THR A 138 -9.16 -5.45 -17.12
CA THR A 138 -10.20 -6.23 -17.78
C THR A 138 -11.52 -6.02 -17.05
N LEU A 139 -12.61 -5.75 -17.77
CA LEU A 139 -13.94 -5.65 -17.15
C LEU A 139 -14.37 -6.96 -16.47
N GLU A 140 -13.85 -8.10 -16.92
CA GLU A 140 -13.99 -9.38 -16.21
C GLU A 140 -13.39 -9.32 -14.80
N ALA A 141 -12.34 -8.51 -14.59
CA ALA A 141 -11.78 -8.23 -13.28
C ALA A 141 -12.51 -7.11 -12.53
N ALA A 142 -13.61 -6.58 -13.05
CA ALA A 142 -14.44 -5.57 -12.41
C ALA A 142 -15.89 -6.01 -12.21
N SER A 143 -16.32 -7.10 -12.86
CA SER A 143 -17.62 -7.72 -12.65
C SER A 143 -17.50 -9.03 -11.90
N GLY A 144 -18.45 -9.30 -11.01
CA GLY A 144 -18.61 -10.56 -10.31
C GLY A 144 -19.79 -11.37 -10.82
N ASP A 145 -19.69 -12.67 -10.61
CA ASP A 145 -20.82 -13.58 -10.62
C ASP A 145 -21.34 -13.72 -9.19
N LEU A 146 -22.65 -13.66 -9.00
CA LEU A 146 -23.29 -13.86 -7.71
C LEU A 146 -24.12 -15.14 -7.74
N GLN A 147 -23.67 -16.13 -6.97
CA GLN A 147 -24.41 -17.36 -6.71
C GLN A 147 -25.19 -17.22 -5.40
N VAL A 148 -26.51 -17.26 -5.47
CA VAL A 148 -27.39 -17.21 -4.29
C VAL A 148 -28.00 -18.59 -4.05
N SER A 149 -27.64 -19.21 -2.92
CA SER A 149 -28.23 -20.46 -2.45
C SER A 149 -29.29 -20.15 -1.39
N MET A 150 -30.42 -20.85 -1.46
CA MET A 150 -31.56 -20.62 -0.58
C MET A 150 -31.78 -21.81 0.35
N LEU A 151 -32.05 -21.53 1.63
CA LEU A 151 -32.42 -22.53 2.64
C LEU A 151 -33.75 -22.15 3.28
N GLY A 152 -34.63 -23.13 3.45
CA GLY A 152 -35.82 -22.98 4.30
C GLY A 152 -35.43 -23.27 5.74
N VAL A 153 -35.89 -22.47 6.70
CA VAL A 153 -35.71 -22.75 8.12
C VAL A 153 -37.07 -22.78 8.79
N LEU A 154 -37.34 -23.85 9.52
CA LEU A 154 -38.49 -23.91 10.42
C LEU A 154 -38.12 -23.16 11.70
N ALA A 155 -39.05 -22.42 12.29
CA ALA A 155 -38.83 -21.60 13.49
C ALA A 155 -38.07 -22.32 14.63
N THR A 156 -38.13 -23.65 14.72
CA THR A 156 -37.40 -24.45 15.73
C THR A 156 -36.66 -25.67 15.18
N GLY A 157 -36.41 -25.74 13.86
CA GLY A 157 -35.85 -26.93 13.20
C GLY A 157 -34.52 -26.72 12.48
N PRO A 158 -33.82 -27.81 12.10
CA PRO A 158 -32.68 -27.72 11.19
C PRO A 158 -33.11 -27.13 9.84
N PRO A 159 -32.19 -26.53 9.06
CA PRO A 159 -32.47 -26.07 7.71
C PRO A 159 -33.04 -27.21 6.86
N VAL A 160 -34.18 -26.96 6.21
CA VAL A 160 -34.84 -27.89 5.30
C VAL A 160 -34.64 -27.37 3.87
N PRO A 161 -34.31 -28.22 2.89
CA PRO A 161 -34.34 -27.84 1.49
C PRO A 161 -35.73 -27.29 1.14
N LEU A 162 -35.77 -26.18 0.41
CA LEU A 162 -37.03 -25.62 -0.07
C LEU A 162 -37.70 -26.59 -1.06
N ASP A 163 -39.02 -26.69 -1.01
CA ASP A 163 -39.77 -27.49 -1.99
C ASP A 163 -39.63 -26.80 -3.36
N PRO A 164 -39.26 -27.51 -4.44
CA PRO A 164 -39.20 -26.92 -5.79
C PRO A 164 -40.51 -26.25 -6.26
N ASN A 165 -41.64 -26.55 -5.62
CA ASN A 165 -42.93 -25.93 -5.89
C ASN A 165 -43.15 -24.60 -5.13
N ASP A 166 -42.31 -24.28 -4.14
CA ASP A 166 -42.32 -22.96 -3.52
C ASP A 166 -41.82 -21.92 -4.53
N VAL A 167 -42.58 -20.84 -4.71
CA VAL A 167 -42.16 -19.77 -5.62
C VAL A 167 -41.46 -18.70 -4.79
N LEU A 168 -40.14 -18.57 -4.92
CA LEU A 168 -39.40 -17.45 -4.35
C LEU A 168 -39.14 -16.40 -5.42
N GLN A 169 -39.25 -15.13 -5.02
CA GLN A 169 -38.83 -14.00 -5.86
C GLN A 169 -37.60 -13.39 -5.22
N VAL A 170 -36.47 -13.44 -5.94
CA VAL A 170 -35.23 -12.77 -5.57
C VAL A 170 -35.15 -11.47 -6.35
N ARG A 171 -34.93 -10.37 -5.64
CA ARG A 171 -34.71 -9.05 -6.19
C ARG A 171 -33.30 -8.63 -5.83
N VAL A 172 -32.49 -8.31 -6.83
CA VAL A 172 -31.18 -7.70 -6.63
C VAL A 172 -31.28 -6.22 -6.96
N SER A 173 -30.93 -5.39 -5.99
CA SER A 173 -30.89 -3.93 -6.13
C SER A 173 -29.44 -3.50 -6.27
N TYR A 174 -29.15 -2.68 -7.27
CA TYR A 174 -27.79 -2.26 -7.65
C TYR A 174 -27.80 -0.84 -8.23
N SER A 175 -26.61 -0.23 -8.38
CA SER A 175 -26.48 1.07 -9.05
C SER A 175 -26.42 0.90 -10.57
N ASN A 176 -27.20 1.65 -11.32
CA ASN A 176 -27.16 1.66 -12.78
C ASN A 176 -27.10 3.10 -13.29
N ASN A 177 -25.94 3.49 -13.81
CA ASN A 177 -25.64 4.87 -14.18
C ASN A 177 -25.90 5.88 -13.03
N GLY A 178 -25.54 5.50 -11.81
CA GLY A 178 -25.72 6.30 -10.61
C GLY A 178 -27.16 6.42 -10.10
N ALA A 179 -28.09 5.63 -10.64
CA ALA A 179 -29.47 5.55 -10.18
C ALA A 179 -29.78 4.14 -9.63
N PRO A 180 -30.70 3.99 -8.67
CA PRO A 180 -31.08 2.67 -8.19
C PRO A 180 -31.79 1.89 -9.30
N ALA A 181 -31.37 0.65 -9.51
CA ALA A 181 -31.99 -0.30 -10.41
C ALA A 181 -32.23 -1.62 -9.69
N THR A 182 -33.17 -2.41 -10.22
CA THR A 182 -33.50 -3.73 -9.68
C THR A 182 -33.59 -4.77 -10.79
N GLN A 183 -33.15 -5.98 -10.48
CA GLN A 183 -33.34 -7.16 -11.31
C GLN A 183 -34.10 -8.22 -10.50
N ASP A 184 -35.26 -8.62 -11.01
CA ASP A 184 -36.09 -9.65 -10.40
C ASP A 184 -35.79 -11.00 -11.07
N LEU A 185 -35.56 -12.01 -10.24
CA LEU A 185 -35.36 -13.41 -10.61
C LEU A 185 -36.45 -14.25 -9.96
N SER A 186 -36.98 -15.21 -10.72
CA SER A 186 -37.91 -16.21 -10.20
C SER A 186 -37.15 -17.51 -9.91
N TRP A 187 -37.32 -18.03 -8.70
CA TRP A 187 -36.74 -19.32 -8.33
C TRP A 187 -37.46 -20.46 -9.04
N ASN A 188 -36.70 -21.45 -9.52
CA ASN A 188 -37.20 -22.63 -10.23
C ASN A 188 -36.67 -23.94 -9.63
N GLY A 189 -36.23 -23.93 -8.37
CA GLY A 189 -35.71 -25.12 -7.69
C GLY A 189 -34.18 -25.29 -7.71
N SER A 190 -33.41 -24.33 -8.25
CA SER A 190 -31.94 -24.33 -8.22
C SER A 190 -31.35 -23.04 -7.64
N ASP A 191 -30.06 -23.04 -7.32
CA ASP A 191 -29.34 -21.80 -6.99
C ASP A 191 -29.49 -20.75 -8.09
N PHE A 192 -29.54 -19.49 -7.70
CA PHE A 192 -29.48 -18.37 -8.65
C PHE A 192 -28.04 -18.11 -9.02
N ALA A 193 -27.77 -17.93 -10.31
CA ALA A 193 -26.52 -17.40 -10.80
C ALA A 193 -26.82 -16.12 -11.58
N LEU A 194 -26.33 -14.99 -11.06
CA LEU A 194 -26.26 -13.74 -11.78
C LEU A 194 -24.84 -13.57 -12.30
N SER A 195 -24.71 -13.17 -13.55
CA SER A 195 -23.41 -12.88 -14.16
C SER A 195 -23.36 -11.42 -14.60
N GLY A 196 -22.14 -10.87 -14.62
CA GLY A 196 -21.90 -9.50 -15.06
C GLY A 196 -22.43 -8.44 -14.09
N ILE A 197 -22.55 -8.75 -12.80
CA ILE A 197 -22.84 -7.72 -11.79
C ILE A 197 -21.56 -6.92 -11.58
N HIS A 198 -21.60 -5.60 -11.73
CA HIS A 198 -20.43 -4.76 -11.44
C HIS A 198 -20.00 -4.88 -9.96
N SER A 199 -18.70 -4.78 -9.70
CA SER A 199 -18.19 -4.72 -8.33
C SER A 199 -18.81 -3.54 -7.60
N GLY A 200 -19.30 -3.70 -6.37
CA GLY A 200 -20.10 -2.64 -5.74
C GLY A 200 -20.91 -3.11 -4.54
N VAL A 201 -21.66 -2.19 -3.94
CA VAL A 201 -22.62 -2.51 -2.87
C VAL A 201 -23.98 -2.84 -3.49
N HIS A 202 -24.46 -4.05 -3.22
CA HIS A 202 -25.72 -4.58 -3.74
C HIS A 202 -26.63 -5.00 -2.59
N ALA A 203 -27.94 -4.99 -2.81
CA ALA A 203 -28.90 -5.56 -1.87
C ALA A 203 -29.67 -6.70 -2.53
N VAL A 204 -29.64 -7.87 -1.91
CA VAL A 204 -30.42 -9.04 -2.33
C VAL A 204 -31.58 -9.19 -1.37
N THR A 205 -32.79 -9.02 -1.88
CA THR A 205 -34.02 -9.25 -1.15
C THR A 205 -34.71 -10.49 -1.69
N VAL A 206 -35.04 -11.42 -0.82
CA VAL A 206 -35.84 -12.59 -1.16
C VAL A 206 -37.18 -12.46 -0.51
N SER A 207 -38.23 -12.63 -1.31
CA SER A 207 -39.61 -12.66 -0.84
C SER A 207 -40.20 -14.03 -1.10
N GLY A 208 -40.79 -14.61 -0.06
CA GLY A 208 -41.49 -15.89 -0.16
C GLY A 208 -42.85 -15.74 -0.82
N ARG A 209 -43.26 -16.75 -1.59
CA ARG A 209 -44.65 -17.00 -1.97
C ARG A 209 -45.03 -18.43 -1.55
N GLY A 210 -46.30 -18.80 -1.74
CA GLY A 210 -46.78 -20.13 -1.34
C GLY A 210 -46.68 -20.33 0.16
N ALA A 211 -45.99 -21.39 0.61
CA ALA A 211 -45.83 -21.72 2.03
C ALA A 211 -45.01 -20.68 2.81
N TYR A 212 -44.29 -19.80 2.11
CA TYR A 212 -43.49 -18.70 2.66
C TYR A 212 -44.09 -17.32 2.34
N ALA A 213 -45.34 -17.25 1.90
CA ALA A 213 -45.98 -15.97 1.57
C ALA A 213 -45.96 -15.00 2.77
N GLY A 214 -45.52 -13.77 2.52
CA GLY A 214 -45.43 -12.72 3.54
C GLY A 214 -44.13 -12.69 4.32
N THR A 215 -43.18 -13.60 4.07
CA THR A 215 -41.83 -13.51 4.62
C THR A 215 -40.87 -12.87 3.62
N SER A 216 -39.95 -12.07 4.14
CA SER A 216 -38.89 -11.46 3.34
C SER A 216 -37.59 -11.43 4.13
N SER A 217 -36.49 -11.73 3.46
CA SER A 217 -35.14 -11.56 3.98
C SER A 217 -34.37 -10.64 3.04
N SER A 218 -33.63 -9.68 3.58
CA SER A 218 -32.80 -8.77 2.79
C SER A 218 -31.39 -8.76 3.35
N VAL A 219 -30.41 -8.84 2.46
CA VAL A 219 -28.98 -8.76 2.79
C VAL A 219 -28.32 -7.77 1.85
N VAL A 220 -27.61 -6.82 2.43
CA VAL A 220 -26.68 -5.95 1.70
C VAL A 220 -25.33 -6.65 1.68
N LEU A 221 -24.73 -6.77 0.50
CA LEU A 221 -23.40 -7.34 0.32
C LEU A 221 -22.56 -6.49 -0.60
N VAL A 222 -21.25 -6.70 -0.52
CA VAL A 222 -20.32 -6.23 -1.53
C VAL A 222 -20.07 -7.36 -2.51
N VAL A 223 -20.25 -7.08 -3.81
CA VAL A 223 -19.85 -8.01 -4.88
C VAL A 223 -18.44 -7.61 -5.30
N HIS A 224 -17.53 -8.58 -5.23
CA HIS A 224 -16.17 -8.45 -5.74
C HIS A 224 -16.06 -9.08 -7.14
N PRO A 225 -15.01 -8.77 -7.91
CA PRO A 225 -14.71 -9.51 -9.12
C PRO A 225 -14.62 -11.03 -8.87
N GLY A 226 -15.09 -11.83 -9.83
CA GLY A 226 -15.13 -13.29 -9.70
C GLY A 226 -16.37 -13.84 -8.99
N LEU A 227 -16.28 -15.05 -8.42
CA LEU A 227 -17.44 -15.79 -7.87
C LEU A 227 -17.74 -15.39 -6.42
N ASN A 228 -18.90 -14.80 -6.21
CA ASN A 228 -19.45 -14.45 -4.90
C ASN A 228 -20.54 -15.47 -4.54
N ARG A 229 -20.50 -16.00 -3.32
CA ARG A 229 -21.51 -16.96 -2.83
C ARG A 229 -22.26 -16.38 -1.65
N LEU A 230 -23.59 -16.37 -1.76
CA LEU A 230 -24.49 -15.89 -0.71
C LEU A 230 -25.48 -17.00 -0.37
N THR A 231 -25.55 -17.37 0.91
CA THR A 231 -26.59 -18.30 1.39
C THR A 231 -27.61 -17.52 2.22
N LEU A 232 -28.87 -17.55 1.80
CA LEU A 232 -29.97 -16.90 2.50
C LEU A 232 -30.93 -17.93 3.06
N ALA A 233 -31.36 -17.69 4.30
CA ALA A 233 -32.38 -18.48 4.97
C ALA A 233 -33.70 -17.73 4.99
N LEU A 234 -34.80 -18.40 4.64
CA LEU A 234 -36.16 -17.92 4.84
C LEU A 234 -36.85 -18.73 5.92
N GLU A 235 -37.36 -18.02 6.92
CA GLU A 235 -38.14 -18.66 7.98
C GLU A 235 -39.57 -18.91 7.49
N LYS A 236 -40.08 -20.13 7.71
CA LYS A 236 -41.49 -20.44 7.45
C LYS A 236 -42.34 -19.84 8.58
N PRO A 237 -43.38 -19.03 8.28
CA PRO A 237 -44.19 -18.43 9.32
C PRO A 237 -44.89 -19.52 10.15
N PRO A 238 -44.89 -19.41 11.50
CA PRO A 238 -45.56 -20.36 12.36
C PRO A 238 -47.08 -20.23 12.15
N GLY A 239 -47.72 -21.27 11.61
CA GLY A 239 -49.19 -21.31 11.51
C GLY A 239 -49.80 -21.21 10.12
N GLY A 240 -49.07 -21.55 9.05
CA GLY A 240 -49.70 -21.98 7.80
C GLY A 240 -50.38 -23.34 8.02
N SER A 241 -51.48 -23.37 8.78
CA SER A 241 -52.31 -24.55 8.96
C SER A 241 -52.84 -24.95 7.59
N GLU A 242 -52.40 -26.09 7.07
CA GLU A 242 -53.28 -26.90 6.25
C GLU A 242 -54.56 -27.05 7.07
N SER A 243 -55.66 -26.45 6.59
CA SER A 243 -56.92 -26.40 7.30
C SER A 243 -57.55 -27.79 7.33
N ASP A 244 -57.02 -28.67 8.15
CA ASP A 244 -57.76 -29.83 8.64
C ASP A 244 -58.46 -29.40 9.93
N GLY A 245 -59.78 -29.42 9.87
CA GLY A 245 -60.66 -28.80 10.86
C GLY A 245 -60.51 -29.31 12.29
N ASP A 246 -60.92 -28.42 13.20
CA ASP A 246 -61.32 -28.66 14.58
C ASP A 246 -60.23 -29.11 15.57
N SER A 247 -59.51 -28.13 16.15
CA SER A 247 -59.03 -28.25 17.54
C SER A 247 -58.78 -26.89 18.19
N GLU A 248 -59.28 -26.75 19.42
CA GLU A 248 -59.26 -25.54 20.24
C GLU A 248 -57.84 -25.15 20.65
N SER A 249 -57.49 -23.88 20.43
CA SER A 249 -56.15 -23.32 20.62
C SER A 249 -55.90 -22.86 22.07
N GLU A 250 -54.91 -23.46 22.74
CA GLU A 250 -54.24 -22.86 23.91
C GLU A 250 -53.09 -21.94 23.43
N SER A 251 -53.20 -20.65 23.75
CA SER A 251 -52.23 -19.62 23.39
C SER A 251 -51.06 -19.58 24.37
N GLY A 252 -49.95 -20.24 24.04
CA GLY A 252 -48.67 -20.07 24.73
C GLY A 252 -47.75 -19.14 23.94
N SER A 253 -47.57 -17.90 24.41
CA SER A 253 -46.63 -16.94 23.82
C SER A 253 -45.19 -17.27 24.22
N PHE A 254 -44.41 -17.86 23.32
CA PHE A 254 -42.95 -17.93 23.43
C PHE A 254 -42.32 -16.77 22.64
N GLU A 255 -41.72 -15.82 23.34
CA GLU A 255 -40.83 -14.79 22.77
C GLU A 255 -39.44 -15.41 22.56
N SER A 256 -39.24 -16.04 21.40
CA SER A 256 -37.90 -16.44 20.96
C SER A 256 -37.18 -15.23 20.36
N VAL A 257 -36.18 -14.71 21.07
CA VAL A 257 -35.31 -13.64 20.56
C VAL A 257 -34.35 -14.22 19.53
N PHE A 258 -34.78 -14.25 18.27
CA PHE A 258 -33.94 -14.61 17.13
C PHE A 258 -33.07 -13.42 16.74
N MET A 259 -31.75 -13.55 16.87
CA MET A 259 -30.83 -12.62 16.23
C MET A 259 -30.66 -13.04 14.76
N PRO A 260 -31.01 -12.19 13.78
CA PRO A 260 -30.90 -12.54 12.37
C PRO A 260 -29.43 -12.73 12.00
N MET A 261 -29.14 -13.78 11.22
CA MET A 261 -27.78 -14.10 10.70
C MET A 261 -27.09 -12.92 10.00
N SER A 262 -27.84 -11.92 9.54
CA SER A 262 -27.33 -10.68 8.95
C SER A 262 -26.49 -9.85 9.92
N VAL A 263 -26.74 -9.89 11.23
CA VAL A 263 -25.97 -9.14 12.22
C VAL A 263 -24.54 -9.68 12.34
N ARG A 264 -24.38 -11.01 12.40
CA ARG A 264 -23.05 -11.64 12.48
C ARG A 264 -22.22 -11.42 11.21
N GLN A 265 -22.87 -11.45 10.04
CA GLN A 265 -22.18 -11.16 8.77
C GLN A 265 -21.75 -9.68 8.71
N ALA A 266 -22.62 -8.76 9.14
CA ALA A 266 -22.28 -7.35 9.21
C ALA A 266 -21.14 -7.07 10.21
N GLU A 267 -21.14 -7.74 11.37
CA GLU A 267 -20.06 -7.64 12.37
C GLU A 267 -18.73 -8.16 11.81
N ARG A 268 -18.74 -9.31 11.15
CA ARG A 268 -17.54 -9.85 10.51
C ARG A 268 -17.00 -8.93 9.43
N SER A 269 -17.87 -8.40 8.57
CA SER A 269 -17.46 -7.44 7.53
C SER A 269 -16.87 -6.17 8.15
N ARG A 270 -17.48 -5.63 9.22
CA ARG A 270 -16.91 -4.48 9.95
C ARG A 270 -15.54 -4.80 10.55
N HIS A 271 -15.36 -5.99 11.12
CA HIS A 271 -14.09 -6.43 11.66
C HIS A 271 -13.00 -6.48 10.58
N GLU A 272 -13.26 -7.16 9.46
CA GLU A 272 -12.31 -7.30 8.35
C GLU A 272 -11.91 -5.93 7.76
N LEU A 273 -12.86 -5.02 7.60
CA LEU A 273 -12.57 -3.68 7.10
C LEU A 273 -11.86 -2.77 8.12
N THR A 274 -12.11 -2.94 9.42
CA THR A 274 -11.35 -2.26 10.47
C THR A 274 -9.89 -2.71 10.47
N VAL A 275 -9.64 -4.02 10.33
CA VAL A 275 -8.28 -4.58 10.17
C VAL A 275 -7.58 -3.96 8.97
N GLN A 276 -8.22 -3.95 7.80
CA GLN A 276 -7.65 -3.33 6.59
C GLN A 276 -7.29 -1.85 6.79
N ARG A 277 -8.14 -1.09 7.50
CA ARG A 277 -7.87 0.32 7.81
C ARG A 277 -6.65 0.48 8.72
N MET A 278 -6.51 -0.36 9.74
CA MET A 278 -5.35 -0.37 10.62
C MET A 278 -4.06 -0.77 9.87
N GLU A 279 -4.14 -1.76 8.98
CA GLU A 279 -3.02 -2.15 8.11
C GLU A 279 -2.58 -1.01 7.18
N ALA A 280 -3.53 -0.26 6.61
CA ALA A 280 -3.22 0.92 5.81
C ALA A 280 -2.51 2.02 6.62
N ILE A 281 -2.90 2.21 7.89
CA ILE A 281 -2.22 3.16 8.80
C ILE A 281 -0.80 2.67 9.08
N LEU A 282 -0.61 1.39 9.44
CA LEU A 282 0.71 0.81 9.69
C LEU A 282 1.61 0.86 8.45
N THR A 283 1.04 0.63 7.27
CA THR A 283 1.75 0.78 5.98
C THR A 283 2.18 2.24 5.75
N GLY A 284 1.38 3.22 6.16
CA GLY A 284 1.81 4.63 6.15
C GLY A 284 2.91 4.93 7.17
N MET A 285 2.88 4.28 8.33
CA MET A 285 3.92 4.43 9.37
C MET A 285 5.26 3.87 8.92
N PHE A 286 5.28 2.62 8.42
CA PHE A 286 6.52 1.88 8.16
C PHE A 286 6.90 1.77 6.68
N GLY A 287 6.00 2.17 5.78
CA GLY A 287 6.17 1.98 4.36
C GLY A 287 5.59 0.67 3.86
N ALA A 288 5.68 0.46 2.56
CA ALA A 288 5.33 -0.80 1.90
C ALA A 288 6.59 -1.32 1.21
N ASP A 289 7.03 -2.53 1.57
CA ASP A 289 8.24 -3.16 1.00
C ASP A 289 8.23 -3.18 -0.54
N VAL A 290 7.05 -3.24 -1.15
CA VAL A 290 6.86 -3.36 -2.61
C VAL A 290 6.99 -2.01 -3.34
N LEU A 291 6.76 -0.88 -2.66
CA LEU A 291 6.62 0.43 -3.31
C LEU A 291 7.82 1.37 -3.15
N ALA A 292 8.94 0.90 -2.57
CA ALA A 292 10.09 1.74 -2.19
C ALA A 292 9.69 2.99 -1.37
N SER A 293 8.53 2.96 -0.73
CA SER A 293 8.05 3.99 0.18
C SER A 293 8.48 3.58 1.57
N HIS A 294 9.28 4.41 2.23
CA HIS A 294 9.83 4.14 3.57
C HIS A 294 8.89 4.55 4.71
N GLY A 295 7.70 5.06 4.37
CA GLY A 295 6.71 5.53 5.34
C GLY A 295 7.19 6.72 6.16
N TYR A 296 6.37 7.10 7.14
CA TYR A 296 6.71 8.18 8.06
C TYR A 296 7.99 7.88 8.83
N PHE A 297 8.14 6.64 9.32
CA PHE A 297 9.25 6.23 10.17
C PHE A 297 10.60 6.27 9.43
N GLY A 298 10.64 5.88 8.16
CA GLY A 298 11.86 5.96 7.36
C GLY A 298 12.26 7.37 6.96
N ASP A 299 11.30 8.25 6.72
CA ASP A 299 11.57 9.64 6.31
C ASP A 299 11.87 10.55 7.52
N MET A 300 11.27 10.26 8.67
CA MET A 300 11.41 11.06 9.89
C MET A 300 12.40 10.47 10.90
N GLY A 301 12.73 9.18 10.80
CA GLY A 301 13.58 8.48 11.77
C GLY A 301 12.98 8.32 13.17
N VAL A 302 11.68 8.59 13.31
CA VAL A 302 10.93 8.49 14.57
C VAL A 302 9.49 8.09 14.26
N LEU A 303 8.82 7.40 15.18
CA LEU A 303 7.41 7.09 15.05
C LEU A 303 6.57 8.39 15.06
N PRO A 304 5.44 8.42 14.36
CA PRO A 304 4.58 9.61 14.40
C PRO A 304 4.06 9.82 15.82
N PRO A 305 3.95 11.07 16.30
CA PRO A 305 3.44 11.35 17.64
C PRO A 305 1.94 11.03 17.76
N ASP A 306 1.21 11.04 16.64
CA ASP A 306 -0.20 10.70 16.52
C ASP A 306 -0.53 10.23 15.09
N ILE A 307 -1.72 9.64 14.89
CA ILE A 307 -2.17 9.21 13.55
C ILE A 307 -2.33 10.41 12.60
N ALA A 308 -2.70 11.59 13.11
CA ALA A 308 -2.92 12.78 12.30
C ALA A 308 -1.65 13.27 11.57
N SER A 309 -0.49 13.05 12.18
CA SER A 309 0.85 13.34 11.62
C SER A 309 1.15 12.56 10.34
N LEU A 310 0.46 11.46 10.09
CA LEU A 310 0.57 10.72 8.83
C LEU A 310 -0.13 11.42 7.67
N ILE A 311 -1.08 12.31 7.95
CA ILE A 311 -1.95 12.93 6.95
C ILE A 311 -1.56 14.41 6.76
N VAL A 312 -1.24 15.10 7.85
CA VAL A 312 -0.95 16.53 7.85
C VAL A 312 0.43 16.78 8.45
N ARG A 313 1.29 17.52 7.73
CA ARG A 313 2.65 17.86 8.18
C ARG A 313 2.71 18.55 9.55
N GLY A 314 1.76 19.44 9.83
CA GLY A 314 1.79 20.28 11.03
C GLY A 314 3.11 21.06 11.17
N ALA A 315 3.78 20.90 12.32
CA ALA A 315 5.05 21.55 12.66
C ALA A 315 6.30 20.74 12.25
N GLN A 316 6.13 19.61 11.57
CA GLN A 316 7.26 18.77 11.18
C GLN A 316 8.12 19.44 10.11
N PRO A 317 9.44 19.17 10.06
CA PRO A 317 10.32 19.64 9.00
C PRO A 317 9.76 19.29 7.62
N ALA A 318 9.90 20.20 6.65
CA ALA A 318 9.54 19.92 5.27
C ALA A 318 10.51 18.92 4.66
N PHE A 319 10.02 18.08 3.75
CA PHE A 319 10.86 17.16 2.99
C PHE A 319 12.03 17.89 2.30
N ALA A 320 13.22 17.30 2.41
CA ALA A 320 14.41 17.70 1.69
C ALA A 320 15.30 16.47 1.46
N LEU A 321 16.24 16.60 0.52
CA LEU A 321 17.39 15.70 0.44
C LEU A 321 18.56 16.37 1.14
N ASP A 322 19.27 15.63 2.00
CA ASP A 322 20.49 16.12 2.62
C ASP A 322 21.66 16.19 1.61
N THR A 323 22.86 16.58 2.08
CA THR A 323 24.05 16.66 1.22
C THR A 323 24.50 15.31 0.64
N ASN A 324 24.08 14.20 1.25
CA ASN A 324 24.37 12.83 0.83
C ASN A 324 23.23 12.22 0.00
N GLY A 325 22.16 12.98 -0.28
CA GLY A 325 21.00 12.54 -1.05
C GLY A 325 19.96 11.75 -0.23
N ILE A 326 20.03 11.80 1.09
CA ILE A 326 19.13 11.06 1.99
C ILE A 326 17.84 11.85 2.17
N PRO A 327 16.67 11.21 2.00
CA PRO A 327 15.40 11.84 2.33
C PRO A 327 15.31 12.15 3.83
N VAL A 328 15.02 13.40 4.14
CA VAL A 328 14.76 13.86 5.51
C VAL A 328 13.51 14.71 5.53
N GLY A 329 12.77 14.68 6.64
CA GLY A 329 11.59 15.49 6.85
C GLY A 329 10.33 14.89 6.26
N TRP A 330 9.22 15.60 6.39
CA TRP A 330 7.89 15.07 6.09
C TRP A 330 7.61 15.05 4.58
N ASN A 331 7.51 13.85 4.01
CA ASN A 331 7.21 13.57 2.60
C ASN A 331 5.76 13.11 2.37
N GLY A 332 4.90 13.27 3.38
CA GLY A 332 3.52 12.79 3.33
C GLY A 332 2.62 13.54 2.34
N PRO A 333 1.30 13.26 2.34
CA PRO A 333 0.62 12.36 3.27
C PRO A 333 1.04 10.91 3.07
N TYR A 334 1.36 10.22 4.17
CA TYR A 334 1.79 8.83 4.17
C TYR A 334 0.62 7.85 4.10
N VAL A 335 -0.58 8.27 4.53
CA VAL A 335 -1.81 7.54 4.26
C VAL A 335 -2.69 8.40 3.37
N ARG A 336 -2.65 8.07 2.08
CA ARG A 336 -3.24 8.87 1.00
C ARG A 336 -4.77 8.85 1.04
N HIS A 337 -5.37 7.69 1.26
CA HIS A 337 -6.83 7.54 1.22
C HIS A 337 -7.56 8.11 2.45
N LEU A 338 -6.84 8.77 3.37
CA LEU A 338 -7.44 9.35 4.55
C LEU A 338 -7.82 10.82 4.31
N ASP A 339 -9.12 11.12 4.35
CA ASP A 339 -9.57 12.51 4.44
C ASP A 339 -9.25 13.02 5.85
N PRO A 340 -8.45 14.10 5.99
CA PRO A 340 -8.05 14.66 7.28
C PRO A 340 -9.24 15.12 8.15
N ASN A 341 -10.43 15.29 7.57
CA ASN A 341 -11.66 15.66 8.29
C ASN A 341 -12.61 14.48 8.53
N SER A 342 -12.25 13.26 8.11
CA SER A 342 -13.13 12.09 8.21
C SER A 342 -12.77 11.16 9.37
N ALA A 343 -13.75 10.35 9.77
CA ALA A 343 -13.78 9.32 10.81
C ALA A 343 -12.74 8.18 10.63
N LEU A 344 -11.47 8.53 10.47
CA LEU A 344 -10.35 7.62 10.17
C LEU A 344 -9.34 7.53 11.31
N SER A 345 -9.39 8.49 12.22
CA SER A 345 -9.10 8.18 13.60
C SER A 345 -10.11 7.19 14.16
N GLU A 346 -11.22 6.87 13.49
CA GLU A 346 -12.26 5.96 13.99
C GLU A 346 -12.31 4.61 13.25
N ASP A 347 -12.70 3.57 13.99
CA ASP A 347 -13.06 2.26 13.46
C ASP A 347 -14.48 2.26 12.86
N LEU A 348 -14.92 1.11 12.33
CA LEU A 348 -16.25 0.98 11.74
C LEU A 348 -17.41 0.92 12.76
N TRP A 349 -17.11 1.01 14.05
CA TRP A 349 -18.11 1.19 15.10
C TRP A 349 -18.21 2.66 15.55
N GLY A 350 -17.43 3.55 14.93
CA GLY A 350 -17.43 4.99 15.18
C GLY A 350 -16.61 5.38 16.40
N MET A 351 -15.67 4.53 16.82
CA MET A 351 -14.82 4.78 17.98
C MET A 351 -13.40 5.08 17.55
N PRO A 352 -12.73 6.06 18.17
CA PRO A 352 -11.37 6.37 17.79
C PRO A 352 -10.41 5.20 18.09
N PHE A 353 -9.50 4.91 17.17
CA PHE A 353 -8.35 4.05 17.40
C PHE A 353 -7.50 4.63 18.54
N SER A 354 -7.11 3.75 19.47
CA SER A 354 -6.03 4.06 20.41
C SER A 354 -4.69 3.80 19.72
N TYR A 355 -3.76 4.74 19.84
CA TYR A 355 -2.41 4.64 19.26
C TYR A 355 -1.35 4.79 20.36
N ASP A 356 -0.41 3.85 20.41
CA ASP A 356 0.78 3.93 21.25
C ASP A 356 1.99 4.40 20.42
N GLY A 357 2.43 5.65 20.65
CA GLY A 357 3.56 6.26 19.95
C GLY A 357 4.93 5.64 20.24
N VAL A 358 5.03 4.70 21.20
CA VAL A 358 6.27 3.98 21.50
C VAL A 358 6.33 2.66 20.72
N THR A 359 5.22 1.94 20.66
CA THR A 359 5.14 0.61 20.03
C THR A 359 4.51 0.64 18.65
N ALA A 360 4.05 1.79 18.18
CA ALA A 360 3.22 1.94 16.98
C ALA A 360 1.93 1.08 16.99
N GLN A 361 1.52 0.56 18.15
CA GLN A 361 0.36 -0.31 18.25
C GLN A 361 -0.91 0.51 18.09
N LEU A 362 -1.81 0.00 17.25
CA LEU A 362 -3.17 0.49 17.05
C LEU A 362 -4.14 -0.49 17.72
N THR A 363 -5.14 0.06 18.39
CA THR A 363 -6.25 -0.71 18.97
C THR A 363 -7.58 -0.12 18.54
N SER A 364 -8.46 -0.95 17.96
CA SER A 364 -9.89 -0.65 17.83
C SER A 364 -10.64 -1.25 19.02
N SER A 365 -11.59 -0.51 19.56
CA SER A 365 -12.44 -0.93 20.70
C SER A 365 -13.57 -1.89 20.31
N GLY A 366 -13.52 -2.44 19.09
CA GLY A 366 -14.49 -3.44 18.62
C GLY A 366 -15.94 -2.97 18.66
N ALA A 367 -16.83 -3.96 18.81
CA ALA A 367 -18.27 -3.76 18.80
C ALA A 367 -18.81 -3.20 20.11
N ASP A 368 -18.16 -3.50 21.24
CA ASP A 368 -18.58 -3.06 22.56
C ASP A 368 -18.18 -1.61 22.89
N ARG A 369 -17.28 -1.04 22.07
CA ARG A 369 -16.80 0.34 22.14
C ARG A 369 -15.99 0.64 23.41
N GLN A 370 -15.38 -0.37 24.02
CA GLN A 370 -14.55 -0.24 25.21
C GLN A 370 -13.17 -0.86 24.98
N ILE A 371 -12.11 -0.05 25.13
CA ILE A 371 -10.73 -0.56 25.09
C ILE A 371 -10.46 -1.43 26.32
N GLY A 372 -9.73 -2.52 26.13
CA GLY A 372 -9.31 -3.49 27.15
C GLY A 372 -10.24 -4.69 27.27
N THR A 373 -11.14 -4.90 26.31
CA THR A 373 -12.10 -6.01 26.30
C THR A 373 -11.68 -7.09 25.28
N ALA A 374 -12.47 -8.14 25.17
CA ALA A 374 -12.11 -9.33 24.39
C ALA A 374 -12.31 -9.17 22.87
N ASP A 375 -13.07 -8.17 22.44
CA ASP A 375 -13.34 -7.86 21.03
C ASP A 375 -12.42 -6.77 20.46
N ASP A 376 -11.48 -6.25 21.26
CA ASP A 376 -10.43 -5.37 20.80
C ASP A 376 -9.65 -5.99 19.63
N ILE A 377 -9.42 -5.17 18.60
CA ILE A 377 -8.55 -5.53 17.47
C ILE A 377 -7.24 -4.79 17.66
N ILE A 378 -6.13 -5.51 17.80
CA ILE A 378 -4.82 -4.95 18.11
C ILE A 378 -3.83 -5.27 16.98
N LEU A 379 -3.21 -4.25 16.39
CA LEU A 379 -2.22 -4.41 15.31
C LEU A 379 -1.00 -3.49 15.50
N PRO A 380 0.23 -3.97 15.26
CA PRO A 380 0.56 -5.38 15.10
C PRO A 380 0.35 -6.13 16.43
N ALA A 381 0.00 -7.42 16.36
CA ALA A 381 -0.21 -8.26 17.56
C ALA A 381 1.08 -8.44 18.37
N THR A 382 2.22 -8.48 17.68
CA THR A 382 3.56 -8.48 18.26
C THR A 382 4.38 -7.42 17.57
N LEU A 383 5.03 -6.56 18.35
CA LEU A 383 5.95 -5.58 17.80
C LEU A 383 7.20 -6.30 17.30
N GLU A 384 7.34 -6.46 16.00
CA GLU A 384 8.66 -6.63 15.43
C GLU A 384 9.38 -5.29 15.55
N VAL A 385 10.58 -5.32 16.12
CA VAL A 385 11.34 -4.12 16.43
C VAL A 385 11.53 -3.33 15.14
N ALA A 386 11.00 -2.10 15.07
CA ALA A 386 11.14 -1.22 13.91
C ALA A 386 12.61 -0.79 13.64
N THR A 387 13.55 -1.24 14.47
CA THR A 387 14.97 -1.00 14.28
C THR A 387 15.66 -2.21 13.67
N GLY A 388 16.54 -1.97 12.71
CA GLY A 388 17.50 -2.94 12.20
C GLY A 388 18.87 -2.83 12.86
N ASP A 389 19.62 -3.90 12.73
CA ASP A 389 21.07 -3.90 12.92
C ASP A 389 21.74 -3.81 11.55
N LEU A 390 22.73 -2.94 11.40
CA LEU A 390 23.54 -2.83 10.19
C LEU A 390 24.95 -3.35 10.46
N GLN A 391 25.31 -4.44 9.80
CA GLN A 391 26.66 -4.98 9.77
C GLN A 391 27.38 -4.49 8.51
N VAL A 392 28.48 -3.76 8.67
CA VAL A 392 29.30 -3.25 7.56
C VAL A 392 30.65 -3.96 7.56
N SER A 393 30.94 -4.68 6.48
CA SER A 393 32.23 -5.30 6.21
C SER A 393 33.01 -4.46 5.20
N MET A 394 34.30 -4.26 5.47
CA MET A 394 35.19 -3.43 4.65
C MET A 394 36.23 -4.28 3.93
N LEU A 395 36.43 -4.02 2.64
CA LEU A 395 37.46 -4.65 1.81
C LEU A 395 38.33 -3.58 1.15
N GLY A 396 39.63 -3.84 1.06
CA GLY A 396 40.56 -3.05 0.26
C GLY A 396 40.65 -3.63 -1.13
N VAL A 397 40.63 -2.80 -2.16
CA VAL A 397 40.84 -3.21 -3.55
C VAL A 397 42.07 -2.51 -4.07
N LEU A 398 43.07 -3.29 -4.49
CA LEU A 398 44.21 -2.76 -5.24
C LEU A 398 43.74 -2.48 -6.66
N ALA A 399 44.24 -1.41 -7.30
CA ALA A 399 43.85 -0.99 -8.65
C ALA A 399 43.88 -2.11 -9.71
N THR A 400 44.65 -3.19 -9.50
CA THR A 400 44.73 -4.35 -10.39
C THR A 400 44.71 -5.70 -9.66
N GLY A 401 44.10 -5.81 -8.48
CA GLY A 401 44.13 -7.04 -7.67
C GLY A 401 42.75 -7.52 -7.18
N PRO A 402 42.64 -8.77 -6.68
CA PRO A 402 41.45 -9.20 -5.95
C PRO A 402 41.27 -8.37 -4.67
N PRO A 403 40.04 -8.28 -4.12
CA PRO A 403 39.81 -7.65 -2.83
C PRO A 403 40.65 -8.33 -1.74
N VAL A 404 41.35 -7.53 -0.94
CA VAL A 404 42.19 -7.95 0.18
C VAL A 404 41.57 -7.41 1.48
N PRO A 405 41.58 -8.16 2.60
CA PRO A 405 41.25 -7.61 3.90
C PRO A 405 42.08 -6.35 4.19
N LEU A 406 41.46 -5.32 4.73
CA LEU A 406 42.16 -4.10 5.15
C LEU A 406 43.09 -4.41 6.34
N ASP A 407 44.23 -3.72 6.43
CA ASP A 407 45.11 -3.86 7.58
C ASP A 407 44.40 -3.27 8.81
N PRO A 408 44.26 -3.99 9.94
CA PRO A 408 43.66 -3.46 11.16
C PRO A 408 44.27 -2.15 11.67
N ASN A 409 45.50 -1.82 11.26
CA ASN A 409 46.17 -0.56 11.60
C ASN A 409 45.77 0.63 10.71
N ASP A 410 45.10 0.39 9.57
CA ASP A 410 44.51 1.46 8.78
C ASP A 410 43.32 2.03 9.56
N VAL A 411 43.36 3.32 9.89
CA VAL A 411 42.20 3.96 10.51
C VAL A 411 41.22 4.31 9.39
N LEU A 412 39.97 3.86 9.46
CA LEU A 412 38.92 4.31 8.56
C LEU A 412 37.90 5.10 9.37
N GLN A 413 37.44 6.20 8.79
CA GLN A 413 36.30 6.93 9.31
C GLN A 413 35.07 6.48 8.53
N VAL A 414 34.14 5.82 9.22
CA VAL A 414 32.83 5.47 8.66
C VAL A 414 31.82 6.48 9.18
N GLN A 415 31.11 7.12 8.28
CA GLN A 415 30.02 8.03 8.60
C GLN A 415 28.71 7.40 8.15
N VAL A 416 27.77 7.26 9.08
CA VAL A 416 26.41 6.84 8.74
C VAL A 416 25.50 8.05 8.87
N SER A 417 24.93 8.45 7.75
CA SER A 417 23.99 9.55 7.65
C SER A 417 22.57 9.00 7.58
N TYR A 418 21.63 9.63 8.28
CA TYR A 418 20.25 9.17 8.43
C TYR A 418 19.31 10.32 8.84
N SER A 419 18.00 10.10 8.76
CA SER A 419 17.00 11.06 9.26
C SER A 419 16.81 10.89 10.77
N ASN A 420 16.87 11.96 11.55
CA ASN A 420 16.58 11.94 12.98
C ASN A 420 15.58 13.05 13.30
N ASN A 421 14.35 12.65 13.61
CA ASN A 421 13.21 13.56 13.79
C ASN A 421 13.02 14.51 12.59
N GLY A 422 13.19 13.99 11.37
CA GLY A 422 13.06 14.72 10.12
C GLY A 422 14.21 15.69 9.82
N ALA A 423 15.31 15.64 10.56
CA ALA A 423 16.52 16.40 10.29
C ALA A 423 17.69 15.47 9.92
N PRO A 424 18.66 15.91 9.09
CA PRO A 424 19.86 15.12 8.85
C PRO A 424 20.66 14.90 10.14
N ALA A 425 21.04 13.66 10.38
CA ALA A 425 21.96 13.27 11.44
C ALA A 425 23.11 12.45 10.85
N ILE A 426 24.28 12.55 11.50
CA ILE A 426 25.49 11.81 11.13
C ILE A 426 26.01 11.14 12.39
N GLN A 427 26.35 9.86 12.27
CA GLN A 427 27.09 9.11 13.28
C GLN A 427 28.45 8.72 12.73
N ASP A 428 29.49 9.25 13.36
CA ASP A 428 30.87 8.89 13.06
C ASP A 428 31.28 7.64 13.84
N LEU A 429 31.91 6.70 13.14
CA LEU A 429 32.46 5.46 13.67
C LEU A 429 33.93 5.34 13.28
N SER A 430 34.75 4.89 14.21
CA SER A 430 36.15 4.57 13.97
C SER A 430 36.33 3.07 13.74
N TRP A 431 36.91 2.69 12.61
CA TRP A 431 37.24 1.29 12.34
C TRP A 431 38.45 0.84 13.16
N ASN A 432 38.39 -0.38 13.71
CA ASN A 432 39.43 -0.97 14.54
C ASN A 432 39.86 -2.37 14.06
N GLY A 433 39.63 -2.71 12.78
CA GLY A 433 40.05 -3.99 12.21
C GLY A 433 38.97 -5.09 12.15
N SER A 434 37.74 -4.81 12.59
CA SER A 434 36.61 -5.76 12.53
C SER A 434 35.39 -5.19 11.78
N ASP A 435 34.44 -6.03 11.38
CA ASP A 435 33.14 -5.56 10.92
C ASP A 435 32.51 -4.59 11.93
N PHE A 436 31.82 -3.57 11.43
CA PHE A 436 31.01 -2.70 12.26
C PHE A 436 29.64 -3.30 12.45
N ALA A 437 29.09 -3.20 13.66
CA ALA A 437 27.69 -3.44 13.92
C ALA A 437 27.09 -2.17 14.54
N LEU A 438 26.14 -1.58 13.84
CA LEU A 438 25.28 -0.54 14.39
C LEU A 438 23.97 -1.21 14.76
N SER A 439 23.57 -1.10 16.02
CA SER A 439 22.28 -1.60 16.49
C SER A 439 21.31 -0.47 16.72
N GLY A 440 20.02 -0.77 16.58
CA GLY A 440 18.96 0.19 16.87
C GLY A 440 18.79 1.29 15.80
N ILE A 441 19.23 1.04 14.57
CA ILE A 441 19.00 1.98 13.47
C ILE A 441 17.55 1.82 13.01
N HIS A 442 16.80 2.93 12.91
CA HIS A 442 15.43 2.89 12.38
C HIS A 442 15.40 2.35 10.94
N SER A 443 14.35 1.61 10.58
CA SER A 443 14.13 1.25 9.18
C SER A 443 13.92 2.50 8.33
N GLY A 444 14.59 2.58 7.17
CA GLY A 444 14.61 3.80 6.34
C GLY A 444 15.78 3.84 5.38
N VAL A 445 16.00 4.98 4.72
CA VAL A 445 17.15 5.21 3.84
C VAL A 445 18.31 5.76 4.66
N HIS A 446 19.46 5.12 4.51
CA HIS A 446 20.71 5.49 5.15
C HIS A 446 21.79 5.66 4.10
N ALA A 447 22.75 6.56 4.33
CA ALA A 447 23.97 6.61 3.55
C ALA A 447 25.15 6.23 4.44
N VAL A 448 25.95 5.27 3.98
CA VAL A 448 27.22 4.90 4.62
C VAL A 448 28.33 5.44 3.74
N ALA A 449 29.11 6.36 4.27
CA ALA A 449 30.32 6.87 3.64
C ALA A 449 31.53 6.37 4.42
N VAL A 450 32.59 6.01 3.70
CA VAL A 450 33.86 5.61 4.29
C VAL A 450 34.96 6.45 3.68
N ASN A 451 35.71 7.11 4.56
CA ASN A 451 36.88 7.91 4.19
C ASN A 451 38.12 7.14 4.63
N GLY A 452 38.97 6.82 3.65
CA GLY A 452 40.24 6.15 3.91
C GLY A 452 41.24 7.09 4.60
N THR A 453 42.01 6.55 5.53
CA THR A 453 43.24 7.19 6.03
C THR A 453 44.45 6.28 5.77
N GLY A 454 45.65 6.69 6.18
CA GLY A 454 46.85 5.87 5.99
C GLY A 454 47.11 5.55 4.51
N ALA A 455 47.23 4.26 4.18
CA ALA A 455 47.45 3.80 2.82
C ALA A 455 46.29 4.11 1.85
N TYR A 456 45.11 4.44 2.38
CA TYR A 456 43.91 4.79 1.64
C TYR A 456 43.56 6.28 1.75
N ALA A 457 44.46 7.12 2.27
CA ALA A 457 44.22 8.55 2.42
C ALA A 457 43.81 9.22 1.10
N GLY A 458 42.72 10.01 1.15
CA GLY A 458 42.18 10.70 -0.02
C GLY A 458 41.20 9.88 -0.88
N THR A 459 40.90 8.64 -0.46
CA THR A 459 39.84 7.83 -1.07
C THR A 459 38.56 7.95 -0.27
N SER A 460 37.42 7.97 -0.95
CA SER A 460 36.11 7.88 -0.33
C SER A 460 35.21 6.96 -1.13
N SER A 461 34.35 6.23 -0.43
CA SER A 461 33.30 5.41 -1.01
C SER A 461 32.02 5.68 -0.25
N SER A 462 30.91 5.85 -0.96
CA SER A 462 29.60 6.02 -0.34
C SER A 462 28.56 5.13 -1.00
N VAL A 463 27.65 4.62 -0.19
CA VAL A 463 26.51 3.84 -0.64
C VAL A 463 25.26 4.31 0.09
N MET A 464 24.16 4.38 -0.63
CA MET A 464 22.83 4.50 -0.03
C MET A 464 22.22 3.11 0.06
N LEU A 465 21.63 2.79 1.19
CA LEU A 465 20.90 1.54 1.40
C LEU A 465 19.59 1.79 2.14
N VAL A 466 18.67 0.84 2.00
CA VAL A 466 17.49 0.77 2.86
C VAL A 466 17.80 -0.22 3.98
N VAL A 467 17.65 0.23 5.23
CA VAL A 467 17.74 -0.64 6.41
C VAL A 467 16.34 -1.14 6.70
N HIS A 468 16.17 -2.46 6.76
CA HIS A 468 14.93 -3.11 7.17
C HIS A 468 15.02 -3.55 8.64
N PRO A 469 13.90 -3.84 9.32
CA PRO A 469 13.93 -4.55 10.60
C PRO A 469 14.80 -5.83 10.53
N GLY A 470 15.56 -6.11 11.60
CA GLY A 470 16.48 -7.25 11.65
C GLY A 470 17.89 -6.97 11.12
N LEU A 471 18.63 -8.03 10.75
CA LEU A 471 20.05 -7.94 10.38
C LEU A 471 20.23 -7.57 8.90
N ASN A 472 20.85 -6.43 8.66
CA ASN A 472 21.24 -5.94 7.33
C ASN A 472 22.76 -6.08 7.19
N ARG A 473 23.23 -6.58 6.04
CA ARG A 473 24.66 -6.74 5.75
C ARG A 473 25.06 -5.93 4.54
N LEU A 474 26.11 -5.14 4.69
CA LEU A 474 26.69 -4.32 3.64
C LEU A 474 28.19 -4.63 3.54
N THR A 475 28.68 -4.78 2.30
CA THR A 475 30.12 -4.89 2.05
C THR A 475 30.56 -3.72 1.17
N LEU A 476 31.54 -2.96 1.66
CA LEU A 476 32.11 -1.82 0.95
C LEU A 476 33.56 -2.09 0.58
N ALA A 477 33.92 -1.66 -0.63
CA ALA A 477 35.28 -1.74 -1.15
C ALA A 477 35.88 -0.34 -1.27
N LEU A 478 37.13 -0.17 -0.80
CA LEU A 478 37.94 1.04 -0.98
C LEU A 478 39.08 0.76 -1.95
N GLU A 479 39.18 1.55 -3.02
CA GLU A 479 40.25 1.40 -4.00
C GLU A 479 41.50 2.16 -3.55
N LYS A 480 42.65 1.48 -3.40
CA LYS A 480 43.93 2.13 -3.08
C LYS A 480 44.35 3.03 -4.26
N PRO A 481 44.71 4.31 -4.04
CA PRO A 481 45.05 5.21 -5.14
C PRO A 481 46.31 4.70 -5.86
N ALA A 482 46.22 4.57 -7.19
CA ALA A 482 47.32 4.16 -8.04
C ALA A 482 48.39 5.27 -8.07
N GLY A 483 49.40 5.19 -7.20
CA GLY A 483 50.53 6.13 -7.24
C GLY A 483 51.01 6.70 -5.92
N GLY A 484 50.59 6.18 -4.77
CA GLY A 484 51.37 6.35 -3.55
C GLY A 484 52.67 5.58 -3.72
N SER A 485 53.71 6.23 -4.27
CA SER A 485 55.06 5.68 -4.27
C SER A 485 55.39 5.39 -2.82
N GLU A 486 55.45 4.10 -2.45
CA GLU A 486 56.25 3.68 -1.31
C GLU A 486 57.60 4.32 -1.55
N SER A 487 57.91 5.35 -0.77
CA SER A 487 59.25 5.89 -0.75
C SER A 487 60.08 4.78 -0.15
N ASP A 488 60.60 3.90 -1.01
CA ASP A 488 61.66 2.96 -0.71
C ASP A 488 62.87 3.80 -0.29
N SER A 489 62.83 4.29 0.93
CA SER A 489 63.94 4.96 1.61
C SER A 489 64.82 3.93 2.31
N ASP A 490 64.94 2.74 1.73
CA ASP A 490 65.99 1.78 2.05
C ASP A 490 67.19 2.07 1.14
N SER A 491 67.72 3.28 1.26
CA SER A 491 69.14 3.49 0.99
C SER A 491 69.89 3.07 2.25
N GLU A 492 70.01 1.75 2.46
CA GLU A 492 71.09 1.21 3.28
C GLU A 492 72.39 1.64 2.61
N SER A 493 72.96 2.75 3.07
CA SER A 493 74.35 3.06 2.82
C SER A 493 75.17 2.03 3.60
N GLU A 494 75.45 0.89 2.98
CA GLU A 494 76.59 0.06 3.35
C GLU A 494 77.83 0.93 3.24
N SER A 495 78.26 1.52 4.36
CA SER A 495 79.58 2.10 4.48
C SER A 495 80.58 0.95 4.54
N ASP A 496 81.01 0.51 3.36
CA ASP A 496 82.07 -0.45 3.13
C ASP A 496 83.40 0.19 3.61
N SER A 497 83.77 -0.07 4.87
CA SER A 497 85.06 0.34 5.43
C SER A 497 86.14 -0.60 4.91
N PHE A 498 86.71 -0.24 3.76
CA PHE A 498 87.87 -0.91 3.18
C PHE A 498 89.13 -0.58 4.02
N GLU A 499 89.53 -1.48 4.92
CA GLU A 499 90.87 -1.46 5.53
C GLU A 499 91.89 -1.85 4.46
N GLN A 500 92.69 -0.87 4.04
CA GLN A 500 93.83 -1.04 3.17
C GLN A 500 95.06 -1.37 4.03
N ASP A 501 95.37 -2.66 4.16
CA ASP A 501 96.66 -3.12 4.68
C ASP A 501 97.73 -2.92 3.60
N ASP A 502 98.51 -1.84 3.74
CA ASP A 502 99.78 -1.65 3.05
C ASP A 502 100.87 -2.39 3.83
N ASP A 503 101.26 -3.58 3.34
CA ASP A 503 102.54 -4.20 3.70
C ASP A 503 103.10 -4.97 2.50
N TYR A 504 103.94 -4.31 1.69
CA TYR A 504 104.95 -4.97 0.86
C TYR A 504 106.13 -4.04 0.50
N ASN A 505 107.31 -4.43 1.01
CA ASN A 505 108.70 -4.00 0.81
C ASN A 505 109.29 -2.83 1.61
#